data_AF-A0A3D8K194-F1
#
_entry.id   AF-A0A3D8K194-F1
#
_cell.length_a   1.000
_cell.length_b   1.000
_cell.length_c   1.000
_cell.angle_alpha   90.00
_cell.angle_beta   90.00
_cell.angle_gamma   90.00
#
_symmetry.space_group_name_H-M   'P 1'
#
loop_
_entity.id
_entity.type
_entity.pdbx_description
1 polymer ?
#
loop_
_entity_poly.entity_id
_entity_poly.type
_entity_poly.pdbx_seq_one_letter_code
_entity_poly.pdbx_strand_id
1 'polypeptide(L)'
;MSHHLTNQAWEIELRSNQKLVFLALAHLSQQSTKESAPTVRRLAFMCGLSDSGVRDQLEQLVAAARVERVTTPEGPGYRIYLGGRS
;
A
#
# COMPACT_ATOMS: atom_id res chain seq x y z
N MET A 1 9.21 23.30 11.68
CA MET A 1 10.02 22.20 11.13
C MET A 1 9.33 21.69 9.88
N SER A 2 9.95 21.79 8.71
CA SER A 2 9.42 21.15 7.50
C SER A 2 9.63 19.65 7.64
N HIS A 3 8.60 18.93 8.07
CA HIS A 3 8.58 17.48 7.99
C HIS A 3 8.67 17.12 6.51
N HIS A 4 9.84 16.75 6.02
CA HIS A 4 9.92 15.99 4.78
C HIS A 4 9.14 14.71 5.05
N LEU A 5 7.88 14.67 4.60
CA LEU A 5 7.05 13.48 4.50
C LEU A 5 7.68 12.58 3.44
N THR A 6 8.88 12.09 3.73
CA THR A 6 9.60 11.15 2.90
C THR A 6 8.79 9.87 2.95
N ASN A 7 8.27 9.46 1.80
CA ASN A 7 7.59 8.19 1.69
C ASN A 7 8.64 7.09 1.87
N GLN A 8 8.89 6.70 3.13
CA GLN A 8 9.86 5.67 3.52
C GLN A 8 9.59 4.32 2.83
N ALA A 9 8.41 4.14 2.21
CA ALA A 9 8.11 3.00 1.37
C ALA A 9 9.04 2.87 0.15
N TRP A 10 9.67 3.96 -0.31
CA TRP A 10 10.58 3.93 -1.46
C TRP A 10 11.82 3.07 -1.22
N GLU A 11 12.32 3.08 0.02
CA GLU A 11 13.50 2.32 0.48
C GLU A 11 13.24 0.81 0.57
N ILE A 12 11.98 0.36 0.51
CA ILE A 12 11.68 -1.07 0.54
C ILE A 12 11.98 -1.68 -0.82
N GLU A 13 12.78 -2.73 -0.84
CA GLU A 13 13.08 -3.49 -2.05
C GLU A 13 11.86 -4.33 -2.46
N LEU A 14 11.19 -3.91 -3.53
CA LEU A 14 10.02 -4.55 -4.13
C LEU A 14 10.14 -4.50 -5.65
N ARG A 15 9.57 -5.49 -6.34
CA ARG A 15 9.57 -5.54 -7.81
C ARG A 15 8.66 -4.46 -8.39
N SER A 16 8.98 -3.97 -9.59
CA SER A 16 8.32 -2.86 -10.31
C SER A 16 6.84 -2.59 -9.93
N ASN A 17 5.90 -3.43 -10.38
CA ASN A 17 4.46 -3.22 -10.14
C ASN A 17 4.09 -3.31 -8.65
N GLN A 18 4.74 -4.22 -7.91
CA GLN A 18 4.55 -4.40 -6.48
C GLN A 18 4.94 -3.12 -5.72
N LYS A 19 6.07 -2.50 -6.10
CA LYS A 19 6.53 -1.22 -5.55
C LYS A 19 5.53 -0.10 -5.84
N LEU A 20 5.01 -0.02 -7.06
CA LEU A 20 4.00 1.00 -7.40
C LEU A 20 2.74 0.90 -6.55
N VAL A 21 2.18 -0.31 -6.40
CA VAL A 21 0.99 -0.54 -5.56
C VAL A 21 1.29 -0.23 -4.10
N PHE A 22 2.46 -0.62 -3.59
CA PHE A 22 2.85 -0.33 -2.22
C PHE A 22 3.02 1.17 -1.94
N LEU A 23 3.65 1.90 -2.86
CA LEU A 23 3.81 3.34 -2.78
C LEU A 23 2.48 4.08 -2.84
N ALA A 24 1.54 3.62 -3.69
CA ALA A 24 0.20 4.18 -3.77
C ALA A 24 -0.56 3.98 -2.44
N LEU A 25 -0.48 2.80 -1.83
CA LEU A 25 -1.04 2.56 -0.50
C LEU A 25 -0.39 3.47 0.54
N ALA A 26 0.94 3.58 0.55
CA ALA A 26 1.66 4.45 1.48
C ALA A 26 1.29 5.92 1.34
N HIS A 27 1.08 6.39 0.11
CA HIS A 27 0.61 7.74 -0.15
C HIS A 27 -0.81 8.01 0.37
N LEU A 28 -1.68 7.00 0.34
CA LEU A 28 -3.07 7.10 0.79
C LEU A 28 -3.25 6.80 2.28
N SER A 29 -2.26 6.20 2.92
CA SER A 29 -2.33 5.81 4.33
C SER A 29 -2.30 7.00 5.28
N GLN A 30 -3.15 6.94 6.31
CA GLN A 30 -3.07 7.87 7.43
C GLN A 30 -1.77 7.64 8.21
N GLN A 31 -1.07 8.71 8.58
CA GLN A 31 0.26 8.59 9.21
C GLN A 31 0.21 7.92 10.59
N SER A 32 -0.87 8.14 11.35
CA SER A 32 -1.04 7.61 12.72
C SER A 32 -1.33 6.10 12.73
N THR A 33 -2.18 5.62 11.83
CA THR A 33 -2.67 4.23 11.81
C THR A 33 -2.01 3.36 10.74
N LYS A 34 -1.38 4.00 9.74
CA LYS A 34 -0.84 3.36 8.52
C LYS A 34 -1.92 2.70 7.65
N GLU A 35 -3.19 3.07 7.86
CA GLU A 35 -4.33 2.48 7.19
C GLU A 35 -4.84 3.34 6.03
N SER A 36 -5.36 2.70 5.00
CA SER A 36 -6.10 3.32 3.90
C SER A 36 -7.22 2.39 3.41
N ALA A 37 -8.30 2.94 2.85
CA ALA A 37 -9.40 2.16 2.25
C ALA A 37 -9.62 2.43 0.74
N PRO A 38 -8.58 2.38 -0.12
CA PRO A 38 -8.77 2.56 -1.54
C PRO A 38 -9.45 1.35 -2.18
N THR A 39 -10.29 1.63 -3.18
CA THR A 39 -10.82 0.58 -4.06
C THR A 39 -9.72 0.06 -4.99
N VAL A 40 -9.86 -1.20 -5.44
CA VAL A 40 -8.96 -1.79 -6.46
C VAL A 40 -8.91 -0.93 -7.72
N ARG A 41 -10.06 -0.39 -8.16
CA ARG A 41 -10.15 0.49 -9.32
C ARG A 41 -9.32 1.78 -9.16
N ARG A 42 -9.33 2.38 -7.96
CA ARG A 42 -8.52 3.58 -7.67
C ARG A 42 -7.02 3.26 -7.75
N LEU A 43 -6.61 2.14 -7.15
CA LEU A 43 -5.23 1.68 -7.21
C LEU A 43 -4.80 1.36 -8.65
N ALA A 44 -5.67 0.72 -9.44
CA ALA A 44 -5.43 0.41 -10.85
C ALA A 44 -5.15 1.68 -11.65
N PHE A 45 -6.00 2.71 -11.48
CA PHE A 45 -5.79 4.00 -12.11
C PHE A 45 -4.49 4.69 -11.67
N MET A 46 -4.20 4.73 -10.36
CA MET A 46 -2.99 5.37 -9.84
C MET A 46 -1.70 4.66 -10.27
N CYS A 47 -1.73 3.33 -10.38
CA CYS A 47 -0.55 2.53 -10.70
C CYS A 47 -0.41 2.25 -12.20
N GLY A 48 -1.38 2.62 -13.04
CA GLY A 48 -1.39 2.28 -14.47
C GLY A 48 -1.49 0.77 -14.73
N LEU A 49 -2.24 0.05 -13.88
CA LEU A 49 -2.39 -1.41 -13.94
C LEU A 49 -3.85 -1.80 -14.22
N SER A 50 -4.07 -3.05 -14.60
CA SER A 50 -5.42 -3.63 -14.61
C SER A 50 -5.90 -3.94 -13.18
N ASP A 51 -7.21 -4.00 -12.99
CA ASP A 51 -7.82 -4.44 -11.73
C ASP A 51 -7.33 -5.82 -11.27
N SER A 52 -7.09 -6.77 -12.20
CA SER A 52 -6.52 -8.08 -11.87
C SER A 52 -5.07 -7.96 -11.43
N GLY A 53 -4.24 -7.20 -12.17
CA GLY A 53 -2.83 -7.00 -11.82
C GLY A 53 -2.66 -6.37 -10.45
N VAL A 54 -3.53 -5.43 -10.05
CA VAL A 54 -3.53 -4.87 -8.69
C VAL A 54 -3.86 -5.93 -7.65
N ARG A 55 -4.87 -6.78 -7.86
CA ARG A 55 -5.20 -7.86 -6.92
C ARG A 55 -4.02 -8.81 -6.73
N ASP A 56 -3.36 -9.21 -7.82
CA ASP A 56 -2.18 -10.07 -7.77
C ASP A 56 -1.04 -9.41 -6.96
N GLN A 57 -0.78 -8.11 -7.17
CA GLN A 57 0.25 -7.40 -6.41
C GLN A 57 -0.12 -7.27 -4.92
N LEU A 58 -1.40 -7.04 -4.60
CA LEU A 58 -1.87 -6.98 -3.22
C LEU A 58 -1.69 -8.33 -2.51
N GLU A 59 -1.99 -9.44 -3.19
CA GLU A 59 -1.75 -10.79 -2.66
C GLU A 59 -0.27 -11.04 -2.39
N GLN A 60 0.61 -10.65 -3.32
CA GLN A 60 2.06 -10.75 -3.13
C GLN A 60 2.58 -9.89 -1.97
N LEU A 61 2.03 -8.68 -1.80
CA LEU A 61 2.38 -7.79 -0.68
C LEU A 61 1.89 -8.32 0.67
N VAL A 62 0.72 -8.96 0.70
CA VAL A 62 0.21 -9.64 1.89
C VAL A 62 1.08 -10.85 2.24
N ALA A 63 1.42 -11.68 1.24
CA ALA A 63 2.31 -12.82 1.42
C ALA A 63 3.71 -12.39 1.92
N ALA A 64 4.19 -11.23 1.49
CA ALA A 64 5.45 -10.64 1.94
C ALA A 64 5.37 -9.91 3.30
N ALA A 65 4.23 -9.98 3.99
CA ALA A 65 3.98 -9.31 5.27
C ALA A 65 4.24 -7.79 5.25
N ARG A 66 4.05 -7.16 4.08
CA ARG A 66 4.17 -5.70 3.88
C ARG A 66 2.82 -5.00 3.94
N VAL A 67 1.75 -5.72 3.64
CA VAL A 67 0.37 -5.22 3.69
C VAL A 67 -0.48 -6.20 4.49
N GLU A 68 -1.38 -5.67 5.32
CA GLU A 68 -2.43 -6.44 5.98
C GLU A 68 -3.79 -5.93 5.49
N ARG A 69 -4.74 -6.84 5.25
CA ARG A 69 -6.14 -6.49 5.01
C ARG A 69 -6.82 -6.25 6.35
N VAL A 70 -7.41 -5.08 6.52
CA VAL A 70 -8.04 -4.65 7.78
C VAL A 70 -9.44 -4.10 7.53
N THR A 71 -10.25 -4.01 8.59
CA THR A 71 -11.48 -3.22 8.57
C THR A 71 -11.16 -1.84 9.16
N THR A 72 -11.20 -0.81 8.33
CA THR A 72 -11.06 0.59 8.75
C THR A 72 -12.45 1.18 9.03
N PRO A 73 -12.55 2.37 9.64
CA PRO A 73 -13.82 3.07 9.79
C PRO A 73 -14.55 3.35 8.46
N GLU A 74 -13.82 3.39 7.34
CA GLU A 74 -14.34 3.64 5.99
C GLU A 74 -14.75 2.33 5.27
N GLY A 75 -14.49 1.17 5.86
CA GLY A 75 -14.79 -0.16 5.30
C GLY A 75 -13.56 -1.05 5.15
N PRO A 76 -13.60 -2.04 4.24
CA PRO A 76 -12.43 -2.89 3.96
C PRO A 76 -11.26 -2.06 3.42
N GLY A 77 -10.09 -2.22 4.03
CA GLY A 77 -8.90 -1.46 3.69
C GLY A 77 -7.61 -2.24 3.90
N TYR A 78 -6.52 -1.49 3.94
CA TYR A 78 -5.16 -2.00 3.98
C TYR A 78 -4.33 -1.24 5.01
N ARG A 79 -3.52 -1.96 5.78
CA ARG A 79 -2.49 -1.40 6.64
C ARG A 79 -1.12 -1.74 6.09
N ILE A 80 -0.22 -0.76 6.02
CA ILE A 80 1.14 -0.97 5.47
C ILE A 80 2.22 -1.09 6.56
N TYR A 81 3.26 -1.88 6.28
CA TYR A 81 4.40 -2.12 7.16
C TYR A 81 5.73 -1.81 6.47
N LEU A 82 6.38 -0.74 6.93
CA LEU A 82 7.65 -0.27 6.37
C LEU A 82 8.85 -1.15 6.81
N GLY A 83 8.83 -1.68 8.02
CA GLY A 83 9.88 -2.56 8.56
C GLY A 83 9.64 -4.07 8.38
N GLY A 84 8.54 -4.46 7.73
CA GLY A 84 8.03 -5.84 7.78
C GLY A 84 7.33 -6.12 9.12
N ARG A 85 6.48 -7.14 9.15
CA ARG A 85 5.86 -7.63 10.40
C ARG A 85 6.71 -8.80 10.89
N SER A 86 7.43 -8.61 12.01
CA SER A 86 8.13 -9.70 12.70
C SER A 86 7.15 -10.66 13.36
#